data_AF-A0A1M6HWY8-F1
#
_entry.id   AF-A0A1M6HWY8-F1
#
_cell.length_a   1.000
_cell.length_b   1.000
_cell.length_c   1.000
_cell.angle_alpha   90.00
_cell.angle_beta   90.00
_cell.angle_gamma   90.00
#
_symmetry.space_group_name_H-M   'P 1'
#
loop_
_entity.id
_entity.type
_entity.pdbx_description
1 polymer ?
#
loop_
_entity_poly.entity_id
_entity_poly.type
_entity_poly.pdbx_seq_one_letter_code
_entity_poly.pdbx_strand_id
1 'polypeptide(L)'
;MKKRIKDNELKEKKSDFFEVFEEWHDRKYSDEYRYRNKLPFYFNQKNYLKIGFLSLVIPLLCLIISIIIDLGIGFYIFFLLTCFPGMRLIIKYYNSKQ
;
A
#
# COMPACT_ATOMS: atom_id res chain seq x y z
N MET A 1 34.77 -0.36 -21.69
CA MET A 1 34.27 -1.32 -20.68
C MET A 1 34.02 -0.72 -19.28
N LYS A 2 34.45 0.52 -18.97
CA LYS A 2 34.21 1.20 -17.68
C LYS A 2 32.79 1.78 -17.47
N LYS A 3 31.98 1.89 -18.53
CA LYS A 3 30.66 2.56 -18.46
C LYS A 3 29.52 1.67 -17.92
N ARG A 4 29.64 0.34 -18.04
CA ARG A 4 28.60 -0.62 -17.58
C ARG A 4 28.63 -0.92 -16.08
N ILE A 5 29.70 -0.54 -15.38
CA ILE A 5 29.85 -0.84 -13.94
C ILE A 5 29.14 0.22 -13.09
N LYS A 6 29.11 1.48 -13.55
CA LYS A 6 28.44 2.58 -12.83
C LYS A 6 26.91 2.43 -12.73
N ASP A 7 26.28 1.74 -13.69
CA ASP A 7 24.82 1.55 -13.71
C ASP A 7 24.35 0.41 -12.80
N ASN A 8 25.26 -0.49 -12.39
CA ASN A 8 24.94 -1.57 -11.45
C ASN A 8 25.14 -1.16 -9.98
N GLU A 9 25.96 -0.14 -9.69
CA GLU A 9 26.11 0.40 -8.33
C GLU A 9 24.93 1.31 -7.90
N LEU A 10 24.05 1.70 -8.83
CA LEU A 10 22.81 2.43 -8.50
C LEU A 10 21.66 1.52 -8.03
N LYS A 11 21.81 0.19 -8.13
CA LYS A 11 20.70 -0.78 -8.05
C LYS A 11 20.37 -1.34 -6.67
N GLU A 12 20.92 -0.77 -5.60
CA GLU A 12 20.42 -0.99 -4.23
C GLU A 12 20.04 0.30 -3.52
N LYS A 13 19.61 1.32 -4.27
CA LYS A 13 18.80 2.36 -3.68
C LYS A 13 17.54 1.67 -3.15
N LYS A 14 17.39 1.56 -1.82
CA LYS A 14 16.14 1.18 -1.15
C LYS A 14 15.03 1.96 -1.85
N SER A 15 14.29 1.31 -2.74
CA SER A 15 13.26 1.98 -3.53
C SER A 15 12.20 2.44 -2.53
N ASP A 16 11.92 3.74 -2.52
CA ASP A 16 11.00 4.29 -1.53
C ASP A 16 9.59 3.74 -1.77
N PHE A 17 8.81 3.56 -0.71
CA PHE A 17 7.46 3.01 -0.83
C PHE A 17 6.60 3.84 -1.77
N PHE A 18 6.73 5.17 -1.72
CA PHE A 18 6.02 6.10 -2.59
C PHE A 18 6.50 6.01 -4.04
N GLU A 19 7.80 5.90 -4.28
CA GLU A 19 8.35 5.74 -5.63
C GLU A 19 7.85 4.46 -6.30
N VAL A 20 7.85 3.34 -5.57
CA VAL A 20 7.30 2.06 -6.08
C VAL A 20 5.79 2.14 -6.27
N PHE A 21 5.09 2.87 -5.41
CA PHE A 21 3.65 3.09 -5.53
C PHE A 21 3.31 3.90 -6.77
N GLU A 22 4.00 5.02 -7.01
CA GLU A 22 3.82 5.90 -8.17
C GLU A 22 4.14 5.16 -9.47
N GLU A 23 5.29 4.46 -9.54
CA GLU A 23 5.64 3.65 -10.72
C GLU A 23 4.55 2.62 -11.04
N TRP A 24 4.06 1.92 -10.01
CA TRP A 24 2.97 0.97 -10.20
C TRP A 24 1.68 1.67 -10.62
N HIS A 25 1.32 2.77 -9.99
CA HIS A 25 0.07 3.47 -10.22
C HIS A 25 -0.02 3.98 -11.66
N ASP A 26 1.07 4.53 -12.18
CA ASP A 26 1.16 5.08 -13.53
C ASP A 26 1.23 4.00 -14.60
N ARG A 27 1.87 2.87 -14.29
CA ARG A 27 2.18 1.83 -15.29
C ARG A 27 1.35 0.56 -15.18
N LYS A 28 0.47 0.40 -14.19
CA LYS A 28 -0.28 -0.86 -13.95
C LYS A 28 -1.07 -1.38 -15.15
N TYR A 29 -1.46 -0.51 -16.08
CA TYR A 29 -2.21 -0.88 -17.29
C TYR A 29 -1.36 -0.85 -18.56
N SER A 30 -0.06 -0.56 -18.48
CA SER A 30 0.82 -0.65 -19.64
C SER A 30 1.08 -2.10 -19.99
N ASP A 31 1.22 -2.38 -21.29
CA ASP A 31 1.56 -3.70 -21.79
C ASP A 31 2.88 -4.19 -21.17
N GLU A 32 3.88 -3.32 -21.07
CA GLU A 32 5.16 -3.66 -20.47
C GLU A 32 5.03 -4.13 -19.01
N TYR A 33 4.14 -3.52 -18.22
CA TYR A 33 3.91 -3.93 -16.84
C TYR A 33 3.12 -5.26 -16.77
N ARG A 34 2.10 -5.40 -17.63
CA ARG A 34 1.25 -6.59 -17.70
C ARG A 34 2.02 -7.85 -18.15
N TYR A 35 2.91 -7.72 -19.12
CA TYR A 35 3.67 -8.86 -19.67
C TYR A 35 4.94 -9.22 -18.87
N ARG A 36 5.42 -8.34 -17.98
CA ARG A 36 6.62 -8.61 -17.15
C ARG A 36 6.37 -9.46 -15.91
N ASN A 37 5.16 -9.98 -15.66
CA ASN A 37 4.82 -10.75 -14.45
C ASN A 37 5.25 -10.08 -13.12
N LYS A 38 5.32 -8.73 -13.08
CA LYS A 38 5.59 -8.01 -11.83
C LYS A 38 4.38 -8.22 -10.90
N LEU A 39 4.65 -8.67 -9.66
CA LEU A 39 3.63 -8.73 -8.60
C LEU A 39 3.04 -7.33 -8.39
N PRO A 40 1.71 -7.17 -8.42
CA PRO A 40 1.11 -5.86 -8.21
C PRO A 40 1.47 -5.31 -6.82
N PHE A 41 1.55 -3.99 -6.70
CA PHE A 41 2.00 -3.31 -5.48
C PHE A 41 1.30 -3.79 -4.20
N TYR A 42 -0.03 -3.96 -4.27
CA TYR A 42 -0.87 -4.40 -3.14
C TYR A 42 -0.71 -5.88 -2.77
N PHE A 43 -0.05 -6.69 -3.60
CA PHE A 43 0.25 -8.10 -3.33
C PHE A 43 1.67 -8.31 -2.81
N ASN A 44 2.48 -7.25 -2.77
CA ASN A 44 3.82 -7.33 -2.20
C ASN A 44 3.75 -7.33 -0.67
N GLN A 45 4.11 -8.46 -0.05
CA GLN A 45 4.09 -8.66 1.40
C GLN A 45 4.93 -7.61 2.16
N LYS A 46 6.01 -7.10 1.56
CA LYS A 46 6.84 -6.04 2.16
C LYS A 46 6.07 -4.75 2.41
N ASN A 47 4.99 -4.53 1.65
CA ASN A 47 4.16 -3.34 1.69
C ASN A 47 2.91 -3.51 2.57
N TYR A 48 2.57 -4.73 2.99
CA TYR A 48 1.32 -5.01 3.71
C TYR A 48 1.17 -4.20 4.99
N LEU A 49 2.24 -4.02 5.76
CA LEU A 49 2.20 -3.21 6.98
C LEU A 49 1.88 -1.74 6.67
N LYS A 50 2.61 -1.15 5.71
CA LYS A 50 2.44 0.26 5.32
C LYS A 50 1.05 0.51 4.75
N ILE A 51 0.60 -0.35 3.83
CA ILE A 51 -0.74 -0.28 3.24
C ILE A 51 -1.80 -0.46 4.33
N GLY A 52 -1.63 -1.45 5.21
CA GLY A 52 -2.55 -1.71 6.31
C GLY A 52 -2.73 -0.50 7.23
N PHE A 53 -1.63 0.15 7.64
CA PHE A 53 -1.69 1.40 8.41
C PHE A 53 -2.39 2.53 7.65
N LEU A 54 -2.03 2.78 6.38
CA LEU A 54 -2.69 3.79 5.53
C LEU A 54 -4.20 3.54 5.42
N SER A 55 -4.60 2.28 5.24
CA SER A 55 -6.01 1.87 5.18
C SER A 55 -6.77 2.03 6.50
N LEU A 56 -6.09 2.17 7.64
CA LEU A 56 -6.71 2.46 8.94
C LEU A 56 -6.74 3.95 9.26
N VAL A 57 -5.70 4.69 8.86
CA VAL A 57 -5.61 6.14 9.10
C VAL A 57 -6.76 6.88 8.42
N ILE A 58 -7.11 6.53 7.17
CA ILE A 58 -8.18 7.21 6.44
C ILE A 58 -9.54 7.05 7.15
N PRO A 59 -10.03 5.83 7.47
CA PRO A 59 -11.25 5.66 8.25
C PRO A 59 -11.24 6.37 9.61
N LEU A 60 -10.09 6.37 10.31
CA LEU A 60 -9.97 7.07 11.60
C LEU A 60 -10.12 8.58 11.46
N LEU A 61 -9.55 9.19 10.42
CA LEU A 61 -9.77 10.60 10.12
C LEU A 61 -11.25 10.88 9.79
N CYS A 62 -11.88 10.00 9.00
CA CYS A 62 -13.31 10.10 8.71
C CYS A 62 -14.16 9.97 9.98
N LEU A 63 -13.76 9.14 10.95
CA LEU A 63 -14.45 9.00 12.24
C LEU A 63 -14.43 10.30 13.04
N ILE A 64 -13.29 11.00 13.09
CA ILE A 64 -13.19 12.29 13.77
C ILE A 64 -14.16 13.29 13.14
N ILE A 65 -14.18 13.40 11.81
CA ILE A 65 -15.10 14.28 11.09
C ILE A 65 -16.54 13.89 11.38
N SER A 66 -16.85 12.59 11.33
CA SER A 66 -18.20 12.08 11.59
C SER A 66 -18.74 12.41 12.97
N ILE A 67 -17.88 12.44 13.99
CA ILE A 67 -18.26 12.84 15.35
C ILE A 67 -18.59 14.34 15.37
N ILE A 68 -17.85 15.16 14.64
CA ILE A 68 -18.07 16.62 14.56
C ILE A 68 -19.41 16.94 13.89
N ILE A 69 -19.80 16.18 12.86
CA ILE A 69 -21.01 16.43 12.06
C ILE A 69 -22.22 15.55 12.42
N ASP A 70 -22.12 14.76 13.50
CA ASP A 70 -23.17 13.88 14.01
C ASP A 70 -23.85 12.99 12.93
N LEU A 71 -23.02 12.28 12.16
CA LEU A 71 -23.44 11.44 11.02
C LEU A 71 -24.26 10.18 11.42
N GLY A 72 -24.47 9.95 12.71
CA GLY A 72 -25.29 8.88 13.25
C GLY A 72 -24.69 7.46 13.18
N ILE A 73 -25.46 6.49 13.67
CA ILE A 73 -24.98 5.12 13.92
C ILE A 73 -24.50 4.37 12.66
N GLY A 74 -25.10 4.68 11.50
CA GLY A 74 -24.79 4.04 10.23
C GLY A 74 -23.35 4.28 9.79
N PHE A 75 -22.79 5.44 10.13
CA PHE A 75 -21.39 5.74 9.85
C PHE A 75 -20.44 4.83 10.62
N TYR A 76 -20.73 4.49 11.89
CA TYR A 76 -19.86 3.60 12.67
C TYR A 76 -19.81 2.18 12.07
N ILE A 77 -20.91 1.69 11.52
CA ILE A 77 -20.95 0.40 10.82
C ILE A 77 -20.05 0.46 9.57
N PHE A 78 -20.17 1.53 8.78
CA PHE A 78 -19.31 1.75 7.61
C PHE A 78 -17.83 1.89 7.99
N PHE A 79 -17.53 2.59 9.09
CA PHE A 79 -16.19 2.71 9.65
C PHE A 79 -15.58 1.33 10.00
N LEU A 80 -16.34 0.47 10.69
CA LEU A 80 -15.87 -0.88 11.04
C LEU A 80 -15.58 -1.73 9.80
N LEU A 81 -16.48 -1.69 8.80
CA LEU A 81 -16.29 -2.41 7.53
C LEU A 81 -15.06 -1.94 6.77
N THR A 82 -14.80 -0.63 6.75
CA THR A 82 -13.63 -0.05 6.05
C THR A 82 -12.31 -0.32 6.76
N CYS A 83 -12.32 -0.56 8.09
CA CYS A 83 -11.12 -0.96 8.83
C CYS A 83 -10.69 -2.42 8.57
N PHE A 84 -11.64 -3.29 8.20
CA PHE A 84 -11.40 -4.73 8.08
C PHE A 84 -10.29 -5.13 7.09
N PRO A 85 -10.21 -4.55 5.87
CA PRO A 85 -9.12 -4.83 4.94
C PRO A 85 -7.74 -4.42 5.50
N GLY A 86 -7.66 -3.27 6.18
CA GLY A 86 -6.43 -2.78 6.79
C GLY A 86 -5.92 -3.72 7.89
N MET A 87 -6.81 -4.11 8.80
CA MET A 87 -6.50 -5.09 9.85
C MET A 87 -6.03 -6.42 9.27
N ARG A 88 -6.71 -6.92 8.22
CA ARG A 88 -6.33 -8.18 7.55
C ARG A 88 -4.93 -8.11 6.94
N LEU A 89 -4.54 -6.98 6.36
CA LEU A 89 -3.20 -6.80 5.79
C LEU A 89 -2.12 -6.79 6.89
N ILE A 90 -2.39 -6.14 8.01
CA ILE A 90 -1.47 -6.13 9.16
C ILE A 90 -1.29 -7.55 9.71
N ILE A 91 -2.38 -8.30 9.93
CA ILE A 91 -2.32 -9.69 10.39
C ILE A 91 -1.51 -10.55 9.41
N LYS A 92 -1.78 -10.43 8.10
CA LYS A 92 -1.01 -11.14 7.06
C LYS A 92 0.48 -10.81 7.11
N TYR A 93 0.85 -9.56 7.37
CA TYR A 93 2.26 -9.16 7.49
C TYR A 93 2.96 -9.90 8.63
N TYR A 94 2.33 -9.95 9.82
CA TYR A 94 2.91 -10.64 10.97
C TYR A 94 2.95 -12.17 10.77
N ASN A 95 1.89 -12.77 10.23
CA ASN A 95 1.86 -14.21 9.94
C ASN A 95 2.87 -14.64 8.87
N SER A 96 3.22 -13.76 7.94
CA SER A 96 4.21 -14.05 6.90
C SER A 96 5.66 -13.85 7.35
N LYS A 97 5.87 -13.21 8.51
CA LYS A 97 7.19 -12.93 9.08
C LYS A 97 7.60 -13.96 10.14
N GLN A 98 6.63 -14.68 10.68
CA GLN A 98 6.81 -15.82 11.59
C GLN A 98 7.15 -17.08 10.78
#